data_AF-A0A958LRB8-F1
#
_entry.id   AF-A0A958LRB8-F1
#
_cell.length_a   1.000
_cell.length_b   1.000
_cell.length_c   1.000
_cell.angle_alpha   90.00
_cell.angle_beta   90.00
_cell.angle_gamma   90.00
#
_symmetry.space_group_name_H-M   'P 1'
#
loop_
_entity.id
_entity.type
_entity.pdbx_description
1 polymer ?
#
loop_
_entity_poly.entity_id
_entity_poly.type
_entity_poly.pdbx_seq_one_letter_code
_entity_poly.pdbx_strand_id
1 'polypeptide(L)'
;MEKTPVSLVIITHNEEQNIERCIQSVPFAADIVVLDSGSTDRTVDIARRLGARVRIEPWRGFQKQKTRAMALALHDWIVSLDADEALSEEAAKEIQTLLDANSMDKDGYELPRITYHLGRWIRNGGWYPDRQLRFFHREKCKWTETEVHERVTGDNIGRLKGAILHWSFNDLADQIETINRYSGLMAQEWDNKGKSYSSIKLVTKPIGKFIEKFFVKGGYKDGVPGLIIAIASSFAVFLRFAKLWERKHMKADDPVRPK
;
A
#
# COMPACT_ATOMS: atom_id res chain seq x y z
N MET A 1 16.84 31.07 9.12
CA MET A 1 17.18 29.67 9.42
C MET A 1 17.03 28.89 8.12
N GLU A 2 17.98 28.04 7.81
CA GLU A 2 17.94 27.22 6.59
C GLU A 2 16.88 26.13 6.76
N LYS A 3 16.04 25.95 5.75
CA LYS A 3 14.90 25.02 5.80
C LYS A 3 15.42 23.58 5.75
N THR A 4 14.91 22.70 6.61
CA THR A 4 15.28 21.28 6.57
C THR A 4 14.89 20.69 5.21
N PRO A 5 15.85 20.20 4.41
CA PRO A 5 15.55 19.65 3.10
C PRO A 5 14.97 18.25 3.22
N VAL A 6 14.02 17.92 2.33
CA VAL A 6 13.29 16.64 2.33
C VAL A 6 13.47 15.98 0.97
N SER A 7 13.68 14.66 0.97
CA SER A 7 13.63 13.84 -0.25
C SER A 7 12.29 13.13 -0.35
N LEU A 8 11.60 13.27 -1.48
CA LEU A 8 10.50 12.41 -1.89
C LEU A 8 11.08 11.16 -2.57
N VAL A 9 10.72 9.97 -2.09
CA VAL A 9 11.12 8.70 -2.70
C VAL A 9 9.89 7.91 -3.12
N ILE A 10 9.85 7.53 -4.38
CA ILE A 10 8.73 6.81 -5.00
C ILE A 10 9.27 5.55 -5.67
N ILE A 11 8.57 4.43 -5.49
CA ILE A 11 8.74 3.23 -6.32
C ILE A 11 7.58 3.14 -7.31
N THR A 12 7.84 2.69 -8.54
CA THR A 12 6.80 2.72 -9.57
C THR A 12 6.97 1.65 -10.66
N HIS A 13 5.87 1.34 -11.33
CA HIS A 13 5.79 0.53 -12.54
C HIS A 13 4.43 0.76 -13.23
N ASN A 14 4.42 1.39 -14.40
CA ASN A 14 3.25 1.73 -15.21
C ASN A 14 2.16 2.54 -14.47
N GLU A 15 2.52 3.73 -14.01
CA GLU A 15 1.70 4.64 -13.20
C GLU A 15 1.54 6.02 -13.88
N GLU A 16 1.45 6.08 -15.22
CA GLU A 16 1.36 7.36 -15.94
C GLU A 16 0.13 8.20 -15.54
N GLN A 17 -0.91 7.57 -15.01
CA GLN A 17 -2.13 8.22 -14.54
C GLN A 17 -1.99 8.87 -13.14
N ASN A 18 -1.02 8.42 -12.35
CA ASN A 18 -0.91 8.76 -10.93
C ASN A 18 0.39 9.49 -10.58
N ILE A 19 1.50 9.21 -11.29
CA ILE A 19 2.84 9.68 -10.92
C ILE A 19 2.96 11.20 -10.85
N GLU A 20 2.26 11.93 -11.73
CA GLU A 20 2.25 13.39 -11.70
C GLU A 20 1.62 13.91 -10.40
N ARG A 21 0.43 13.39 -10.05
CA ARG A 21 -0.29 13.75 -8.82
C ARG A 21 0.52 13.39 -7.58
N CYS A 22 1.17 12.22 -7.58
CA CYS A 22 2.03 11.77 -6.50
C CYS A 22 3.15 12.79 -6.24
N ILE A 23 3.92 13.13 -7.28
CA ILE A 23 5.05 14.08 -7.18
C ILE A 23 4.58 15.47 -6.76
N GLN A 24 3.55 16.01 -7.41
CA GLN A 24 3.05 17.36 -7.14
C GLN A 24 2.45 17.52 -5.74
N SER A 25 2.01 16.42 -5.11
CA SER A 25 1.46 16.46 -3.75
C SER A 25 2.49 16.79 -2.65
N VAL A 26 3.78 16.78 -2.98
CA VAL A 26 4.88 17.07 -2.04
C VAL A 26 5.70 18.28 -2.53
N PRO A 27 5.08 19.49 -2.60
CA PRO A 27 5.70 20.66 -3.24
C PRO A 27 6.94 21.19 -2.50
N PHE A 28 7.20 20.71 -1.28
CA PHE A 28 8.33 21.08 -0.44
C PHE A 28 9.53 20.14 -0.55
N ALA A 29 9.45 19.09 -1.39
CA ALA A 29 10.57 18.19 -1.62
C ALA A 29 11.72 18.94 -2.33
N ALA A 30 12.91 18.90 -1.73
CA ALA A 30 14.13 19.44 -2.31
C ALA A 30 14.83 18.43 -3.25
N ASP A 31 14.52 17.16 -3.09
CA ASP A 31 14.98 16.05 -3.93
C ASP A 31 13.79 15.13 -4.24
N ILE A 32 13.66 14.69 -5.49
CA ILE A 32 12.63 13.75 -5.93
C ILE A 32 13.33 12.56 -6.57
N VAL A 33 13.17 11.38 -5.97
CA VAL A 33 13.72 10.12 -6.44
C VAL A 33 12.57 9.22 -6.89
N VAL A 34 12.65 8.74 -8.12
CA VAL A 34 11.73 7.74 -8.65
C VAL A 34 12.55 6.50 -9.02
N LEU A 35 12.28 5.39 -8.35
CA LEU A 35 12.84 4.09 -8.67
C LEU A 35 11.83 3.29 -9.48
N ASP A 36 12.03 3.27 -10.79
CA ASP A 36 11.18 2.63 -11.77
C ASP A 36 11.57 1.16 -11.98
N SER A 37 10.57 0.28 -12.09
CA SER A 37 10.77 -1.16 -12.25
C SER A 37 10.68 -1.65 -13.70
N GLY A 38 10.89 -0.77 -14.67
CA GLY A 38 10.84 -1.07 -16.10
C GLY A 38 9.50 -0.69 -16.74
N SER A 39 8.96 0.49 -16.42
CA SER A 39 7.71 0.97 -17.02
C SER A 39 7.82 1.06 -18.55
N THR A 40 6.74 0.72 -19.23
CA THR A 40 6.60 0.77 -20.70
C THR A 40 5.65 1.87 -21.16
N ASP A 41 4.96 2.53 -20.23
CA ASP A 41 4.11 3.69 -20.47
C ASP A 41 4.89 5.01 -20.29
N ARG A 42 4.20 6.15 -20.17
CA ARG A 42 4.85 7.46 -20.02
C ARG A 42 5.29 7.80 -18.60
N THR A 43 5.24 6.86 -17.64
CA THR A 43 5.57 7.11 -16.22
C THR A 43 6.92 7.80 -16.05
N VAL A 44 7.96 7.23 -16.68
CA VAL A 44 9.34 7.72 -16.56
C VAL A 44 9.49 9.12 -17.17
N ASP A 45 8.86 9.36 -18.32
CA ASP A 45 8.94 10.65 -19.01
C ASP A 45 8.25 11.76 -18.21
N ILE A 46 7.08 11.47 -17.63
CA ILE A 46 6.34 12.40 -16.77
C ILE A 46 7.19 12.73 -15.53
N ALA A 47 7.73 11.71 -14.84
CA ALA A 47 8.57 11.91 -13.66
C ALA A 47 9.79 12.81 -13.95
N ARG A 48 10.51 12.56 -15.05
CA ARG A 48 11.66 13.38 -15.46
C ARG A 48 11.27 14.83 -15.75
N ARG A 49 10.14 15.06 -16.44
CA ARG A 49 9.65 16.42 -16.74
C ARG A 49 9.32 17.21 -15.48
N LEU A 50 8.91 16.53 -14.41
CA LEU A 50 8.65 17.12 -13.10
C LEU A 50 9.93 17.29 -12.25
N GLY A 51 11.11 17.05 -12.82
CA GLY A 51 12.40 17.25 -12.14
C GLY A 51 12.86 16.05 -11.31
N ALA A 52 12.21 14.90 -11.41
CA ALA A 52 12.63 13.71 -10.66
C ALA A 52 13.94 13.10 -11.20
N ARG A 53 14.81 12.68 -10.29
CA ARG A 53 15.94 11.80 -10.57
C ARG A 53 15.44 10.37 -10.70
N VAL A 54 15.17 9.96 -11.94
CA VAL A 54 14.65 8.62 -12.22
C VAL A 54 15.79 7.60 -12.36
N ARG A 55 15.70 6.50 -11.61
CA ARG A 55 16.58 5.33 -11.72
C ARG A 55 15.73 4.12 -12.12
N ILE A 56 16.19 3.35 -13.10
CA ILE A 56 15.52 2.13 -13.55
C ILE A 56 16.27 0.92 -13.03
N GLU A 57 15.61 0.03 -12.29
CA GLU A 57 16.17 -1.22 -11.77
C GLU A 57 15.12 -2.35 -11.82
N PRO A 58 15.51 -3.62 -12.06
CA PRO A 58 14.55 -4.73 -12.06
C PRO A 58 13.83 -4.87 -10.71
N TRP A 59 12.55 -5.29 -10.74
CA TRP A 59 11.77 -5.53 -9.53
C TRP A 59 12.41 -6.58 -8.61
N ARG A 60 12.59 -6.23 -7.34
CA ARG A 60 13.17 -7.10 -6.29
C ARG A 60 12.23 -7.35 -5.11
N GLY A 61 10.96 -6.93 -5.22
CA GLY A 61 10.00 -6.90 -4.11
C GLY A 61 9.91 -5.54 -3.43
N PHE A 62 8.78 -5.28 -2.76
CA PHE A 62 8.44 -3.97 -2.19
C PHE A 62 9.49 -3.47 -1.20
N GLN A 63 9.82 -4.29 -0.20
CA GLN A 63 10.79 -3.92 0.84
C GLN A 63 12.16 -3.54 0.24
N LYS A 64 12.68 -4.34 -0.71
CA LYS A 64 13.99 -4.11 -1.32
C LYS A 64 13.98 -2.86 -2.19
N GLN A 65 12.91 -2.62 -2.96
CA GLN A 65 12.76 -1.41 -3.76
C GLN A 65 12.63 -0.15 -2.90
N LYS A 66 11.80 -0.18 -1.84
CA LYS A 66 11.63 0.98 -0.94
C LYS A 66 12.91 1.32 -0.19
N THR A 67 13.65 0.31 0.27
CA THR A 67 14.96 0.49 0.91
C THR A 67 15.97 1.07 -0.08
N ARG A 68 15.97 0.58 -1.33
CA ARG A 68 16.85 1.07 -2.38
C ARG A 68 16.53 2.52 -2.77
N ALA A 69 15.26 2.87 -2.95
CA ALA A 69 14.83 4.22 -3.26
C ALA A 69 15.23 5.21 -2.14
N MET A 70 15.05 4.80 -0.87
CA MET A 70 15.49 5.57 0.29
C MET A 70 17.01 5.80 0.31
N ALA A 71 17.82 4.80 -0.08
CA ALA A 71 19.27 4.93 -0.15
C ALA A 71 19.77 5.86 -1.28
N LEU A 72 18.92 6.16 -2.27
CA LEU A 72 19.23 7.08 -3.37
C LEU A 72 18.88 8.54 -3.04
N ALA A 73 18.19 8.79 -1.93
CA ALA A 73 17.80 10.12 -1.46
C ALA A 73 19.01 10.97 -1.05
N LEU A 74 18.98 12.26 -1.41
CA LEU A 74 20.03 13.22 -1.04
C LEU A 74 19.92 13.71 0.41
N HIS A 75 18.73 13.64 1.00
CA HIS A 75 18.46 14.17 2.33
C HIS A 75 17.97 13.08 3.29
N ASP A 76 18.16 13.30 4.60
CA ASP A 76 17.83 12.31 5.61
C ASP A 76 16.35 12.26 5.98
N TRP A 77 15.63 13.37 5.81
CA TRP A 77 14.17 13.40 5.93
C TRP A 77 13.54 12.92 4.63
N ILE A 78 12.73 11.87 4.77
CA ILE A 78 12.15 11.13 3.66
C ILE A 78 10.64 11.25 3.72
N VAL A 79 10.02 11.62 2.60
CA VAL A 79 8.63 11.28 2.29
C VAL A 79 8.66 10.07 1.36
N SER A 80 8.16 8.92 1.81
CA SER A 80 8.07 7.72 0.99
C SER A 80 6.61 7.50 0.56
N LEU A 81 6.35 7.48 -0.74
CA LEU A 81 5.02 7.22 -1.28
C LEU A 81 5.07 6.10 -2.32
N ASP A 82 4.02 5.31 -2.40
CA ASP A 82 3.76 4.50 -3.59
C ASP A 82 3.22 5.43 -4.70
N ALA A 83 3.45 5.10 -5.98
CA ALA A 83 3.10 6.00 -7.08
C ALA A 83 1.59 6.23 -7.27
N ASP A 84 0.76 5.34 -6.71
CA ASP A 84 -0.70 5.43 -6.59
C ASP A 84 -1.16 6.17 -5.32
N GLU A 85 -0.23 6.71 -4.54
CA GLU A 85 -0.47 7.53 -3.35
C GLU A 85 -0.17 9.02 -3.61
N ALA A 86 -0.84 9.92 -2.89
CA ALA A 86 -0.55 11.34 -2.87
C ALA A 86 -0.84 11.92 -1.48
N LEU A 87 -0.12 12.95 -1.04
CA LEU A 87 -0.52 13.71 0.14
C LEU A 87 -1.78 14.52 -0.14
N SER A 88 -2.69 14.60 0.83
CA SER A 88 -3.73 15.62 0.82
C SER A 88 -3.11 17.01 1.03
N GLU A 89 -3.81 18.07 0.64
CA GLU A 89 -3.33 19.44 0.88
C GLU A 89 -3.08 19.69 2.38
N GLU A 90 -3.93 19.14 3.25
CA GLU A 90 -3.79 19.24 4.70
C GLU A 90 -2.53 18.52 5.18
N ALA A 91 -2.24 17.33 4.65
CA ALA A 91 -1.01 16.60 4.98
C ALA A 91 0.23 17.39 4.56
N ALA A 92 0.22 17.92 3.34
CA ALA A 92 1.33 18.71 2.82
C ALA A 92 1.55 19.99 3.66
N LYS A 93 0.47 20.69 4.03
CA LYS A 93 0.52 21.88 4.90
C LYS A 93 0.99 21.55 6.31
N GLU A 94 0.55 20.44 6.90
CA GLU A 94 1.00 20.00 8.24
C GLU A 94 2.51 19.70 8.25
N ILE A 95 3.01 18.95 7.26
CA ILE A 95 4.44 18.66 7.14
C ILE A 95 5.23 19.94 6.89
N GLN A 96 4.78 20.79 5.97
CA GLN A 96 5.42 22.07 5.69
C GLN A 96 5.52 22.95 6.94
N THR A 97 4.48 22.98 7.77
CA THR A 97 4.48 23.73 9.04
C THR A 97 5.54 23.20 10.02
N LEU A 98 5.71 21.88 10.12
CA LEU A 98 6.74 21.27 10.97
C LEU A 98 8.15 21.62 10.50
N LEU A 99 8.37 21.64 9.17
CA LEU A 99 9.64 22.01 8.56
C LEU A 99 9.97 23.49 8.81
N ASP A 100 9.01 24.39 8.61
CA ASP A 100 9.21 25.84 8.76
C ASP A 100 9.43 26.24 10.23
N ALA A 101 8.76 25.56 11.17
CA ALA A 101 8.94 25.75 12.60
C ALA A 101 10.19 25.05 13.17
N ASN A 102 10.94 24.32 12.33
CA ASN A 102 12.06 23.44 12.74
C ASN A 102 11.70 22.54 13.95
N SER A 103 10.45 22.08 14.01
CA SER A 103 9.85 21.39 15.16
C SER A 103 9.83 19.87 14.99
N MET A 104 10.92 19.33 14.44
CA MET A 104 11.08 17.90 14.16
C MET A 104 11.60 17.15 15.39
N ASP A 105 10.81 17.14 16.47
CA ASP A 105 11.12 16.48 17.74
C ASP A 105 10.88 14.96 17.72
N LYS A 106 10.38 14.43 16.59
CA LYS A 106 10.09 13.02 16.36
C LYS A 106 11.06 12.39 15.36
N ASP A 107 11.11 11.07 15.38
CA ASP A 107 11.88 10.29 14.41
C ASP A 107 11.12 10.14 13.09
N GLY A 108 9.79 10.23 13.16
CA GLY A 108 8.91 10.28 12.00
C GLY A 108 7.45 10.45 12.41
N TYR A 109 6.57 10.50 11.41
CA TYR A 109 5.17 10.82 11.55
C TYR A 109 4.29 9.85 10.77
N GLU A 110 3.30 9.29 11.45
CA GLU A 110 2.22 8.52 10.83
C GLU A 110 1.14 9.44 10.27
N LEU A 111 0.75 9.17 9.02
CA LEU A 111 -0.40 9.79 8.38
C LEU A 111 -1.52 8.75 8.24
N PRO A 112 -2.80 9.12 8.44
CA PRO A 112 -3.90 8.27 8.03
C PRO A 112 -3.90 8.08 6.51
N ARG A 113 -4.16 6.87 6.02
CA ARG A 113 -4.36 6.60 4.60
C ARG A 113 -5.84 6.39 4.31
N ILE A 114 -6.35 7.04 3.27
CA ILE A 114 -7.74 6.92 2.82
C ILE A 114 -7.76 6.48 1.36
N THR A 115 -8.51 5.42 1.08
CA THR A 115 -8.58 4.81 -0.24
C THR A 115 -9.80 5.29 -1.00
N TYR A 116 -9.62 5.68 -2.25
CA TYR A 116 -10.70 5.94 -3.19
C TYR A 116 -11.08 4.63 -3.88
N HIS A 117 -12.33 4.20 -3.73
CA HIS A 117 -12.84 2.99 -4.39
C HIS A 117 -14.34 3.11 -4.64
N LEU A 118 -14.81 2.59 -5.77
CA LEU A 118 -16.24 2.60 -6.15
C LEU A 118 -16.87 4.00 -6.06
N GLY A 119 -16.15 5.00 -6.58
CA GLY A 119 -16.64 6.38 -6.71
C GLY A 119 -16.59 7.22 -5.42
N ARG A 120 -15.99 6.73 -4.34
CA ARG A 120 -15.90 7.48 -3.07
C ARG A 120 -14.67 7.15 -2.24
N TRP A 121 -14.36 8.04 -1.31
CA TRP A 121 -13.41 7.78 -0.23
C TRP A 121 -14.03 6.82 0.81
N ILE A 122 -13.36 5.70 1.07
CA ILE A 122 -13.84 4.67 2.00
C ILE A 122 -13.37 5.00 3.41
N ARG A 123 -14.31 5.23 4.33
CA ARG A 123 -14.03 5.67 5.71
C ARG A 123 -14.27 4.59 6.76
N ASN A 124 -14.91 3.48 6.41
CA ASN A 124 -15.30 2.43 7.33
C ASN A 124 -14.85 1.05 6.80
N GLY A 125 -15.38 -0.04 7.35
CA GLY A 125 -14.96 -1.40 7.01
C GLY A 125 -13.52 -1.72 7.44
N GLY A 126 -12.95 -0.88 8.32
CA GLY A 126 -11.55 -0.95 8.75
C GLY A 126 -10.55 -0.81 7.62
N TRP A 127 -10.88 0.00 6.61
CA TRP A 127 -9.93 0.50 5.61
C TRP A 127 -9.29 1.83 6.03
N TYR A 128 -10.00 2.64 6.83
CA TYR A 128 -9.51 3.90 7.39
C TYR A 128 -9.45 3.79 8.93
N PRO A 129 -8.47 4.42 9.61
CA PRO A 129 -7.47 5.34 9.09
C PRO A 129 -6.18 4.71 8.54
N ASP A 130 -6.04 3.38 8.52
CA ASP A 130 -4.85 2.64 8.01
C ASP A 130 -3.53 3.43 8.10
N ARG A 131 -3.10 3.75 9.33
CA ARG A 131 -1.98 4.67 9.55
C ARG A 131 -0.67 4.10 9.00
N GLN A 132 0.01 4.93 8.21
CA GLN A 132 1.30 4.63 7.59
C GLN A 132 2.35 5.65 8.03
N LEU A 133 3.51 5.16 8.48
CA LEU A 133 4.70 5.99 8.71
C LEU A 133 5.33 6.30 7.35
N ARG A 134 5.06 7.50 6.80
CA ARG A 134 5.53 7.92 5.46
C ARG A 134 6.42 9.15 5.46
N PHE A 135 6.48 9.91 6.55
CA PHE A 135 7.40 11.04 6.70
C PHE A 135 8.33 10.79 7.88
N PHE A 136 9.62 10.54 7.64
CA PHE A 136 10.53 10.06 8.69
C PHE A 136 12.01 10.35 8.39
N HIS A 137 12.85 10.26 9.42
CA HIS A 137 14.31 10.36 9.30
C HIS A 137 14.92 8.98 9.04
N ARG A 138 15.65 8.81 7.93
CA ARG A 138 16.14 7.50 7.46
C ARG A 138 17.10 6.77 8.40
N GLU A 139 17.85 7.50 9.24
CA GLU A 139 18.77 6.87 10.20
C GLU A 139 18.07 6.36 11.45
N LYS A 140 16.88 6.89 11.75
CA LYS A 140 16.10 6.58 12.96
C LYS A 140 14.94 5.63 12.71
N CYS A 141 14.59 5.43 11.44
CA CYS A 141 13.48 4.60 11.01
C CYS A 141 13.95 3.59 9.98
N LYS A 142 13.40 2.37 10.03
CA LYS A 142 13.80 1.26 9.14
C LYS A 142 12.59 0.52 8.61
N TRP A 143 12.72 -0.02 7.39
CA TRP A 143 11.74 -0.96 6.83
C TRP A 143 11.85 -2.31 7.54
N THR A 144 10.71 -2.94 7.84
CA THR A 144 10.67 -4.30 8.36
C THR A 144 11.15 -5.32 7.33
N GLU A 145 11.79 -6.41 7.77
CA GLU A 145 12.29 -7.50 6.91
C GLU A 145 11.19 -8.48 6.43
N THR A 146 10.01 -7.96 6.11
CA THR A 146 8.87 -8.75 5.63
C THR A 146 8.62 -8.49 4.16
N GLU A 147 8.56 -9.55 3.33
CA GLU A 147 8.32 -9.40 1.88
C GLU A 147 6.89 -8.93 1.54
N VAL A 148 5.93 -9.17 2.44
CA VAL A 148 4.52 -8.77 2.30
C VAL A 148 4.11 -8.00 3.54
N HIS A 149 3.48 -6.83 3.35
CA HIS A 149 3.12 -5.88 4.43
C HIS A 149 4.32 -5.22 5.12
N GLU A 150 5.31 -4.83 4.34
CA GLU A 150 6.42 -4.01 4.80
C GLU A 150 5.92 -2.71 5.45
N ARG A 151 6.51 -2.37 6.60
CA ARG A 151 6.21 -1.12 7.32
C ARG A 151 7.51 -0.45 7.69
N VAL A 152 7.46 0.87 7.84
CA VAL A 152 8.53 1.61 8.49
C VAL A 152 8.26 1.59 9.99
N THR A 153 9.30 1.37 10.79
CA THR A 153 9.25 1.42 12.25
C THR A 153 10.31 2.37 12.79
N GLY A 154 10.01 3.04 13.90
CA GLY A 154 10.93 3.86 14.68
C GLY A 154 10.43 4.01 16.12
N ASP A 155 11.24 4.61 16.99
CA ASP A 155 10.98 4.60 18.43
C ASP A 155 10.06 5.75 18.88
N ASN A 156 10.33 6.98 18.44
CA ASN A 156 9.55 8.17 18.81
C ASN A 156 8.75 8.70 17.61
N ILE A 157 7.52 8.20 17.46
CA ILE A 157 6.67 8.47 16.30
C ILE A 157 5.53 9.44 16.63
N GLY A 158 5.45 10.53 15.87
CA GLY A 158 4.34 11.48 15.89
C GLY A 158 3.16 11.04 15.01
N ARG A 159 2.03 11.74 15.13
CA ARG A 159 0.84 11.48 14.30
C ARG A 159 0.32 12.78 13.70
N LEU A 160 0.17 12.77 12.39
CA LEU A 160 -0.49 13.83 11.63
C LEU A 160 -1.97 13.51 11.43
N LYS A 161 -2.73 14.54 11.08
CA LYS A 161 -4.17 14.45 10.80
C LYS A 161 -4.44 14.43 9.30
N GLY A 162 -3.64 15.14 8.51
CA GLY A 162 -3.74 15.13 7.05
C GLY A 162 -3.49 13.74 6.47
N ALA A 163 -4.21 13.39 5.40
CA ALA A 163 -4.25 12.03 4.89
C ALA A 163 -3.32 11.78 3.70
N ILE A 164 -2.89 10.53 3.56
CA ILE A 164 -2.43 9.98 2.29
C ILE A 164 -3.66 9.54 1.51
N LEU A 165 -3.85 10.10 0.33
CA LEU A 165 -4.87 9.71 -0.64
C LEU A 165 -4.33 8.53 -1.44
N HIS A 166 -5.10 7.44 -1.54
CA HIS A 166 -4.64 6.20 -2.16
C HIS A 166 -5.65 5.69 -3.20
N TRP A 167 -5.19 5.44 -4.43
CA TRP A 167 -6.01 4.92 -5.54
C TRP A 167 -5.66 3.47 -5.83
N SER A 168 -5.98 2.59 -4.89
CA SER A 168 -5.50 1.20 -4.90
C SER A 168 -6.13 0.29 -5.95
N PHE A 169 -7.27 0.68 -6.53
CA PHE A 169 -8.01 -0.12 -7.50
C PHE A 169 -8.58 0.79 -8.58
N ASN A 170 -8.48 0.35 -9.83
CA ASN A 170 -9.11 1.03 -10.95
C ASN A 170 -10.62 0.78 -10.97
N ASP A 171 -11.01 -0.48 -10.76
CA ASP A 171 -12.40 -0.92 -10.76
C ASP A 171 -12.62 -2.19 -9.93
N LEU A 172 -13.80 -2.78 -10.05
CA LEU A 172 -14.13 -4.04 -9.36
C LEU A 172 -13.38 -5.24 -9.96
N ALA A 173 -13.09 -5.25 -11.27
CA ALA A 173 -12.39 -6.36 -11.90
C ALA A 173 -10.94 -6.44 -11.37
N ASP A 174 -10.27 -5.31 -11.29
CA ASP A 174 -8.93 -5.16 -10.69
C ASP A 174 -8.92 -5.61 -9.22
N GLN A 175 -9.96 -5.24 -8.45
CA GLN A 175 -10.11 -5.72 -7.07
C GLN A 175 -10.22 -7.26 -7.01
N ILE A 176 -11.02 -7.88 -7.88
CA ILE A 176 -11.20 -9.34 -7.90
C ILE A 176 -9.92 -10.06 -8.36
N GLU A 177 -9.22 -9.54 -9.36
CA GLU A 177 -7.94 -10.08 -9.83
C GLU A 177 -6.88 -10.02 -8.71
N THR A 178 -6.81 -8.89 -8.01
CA THR A 178 -5.96 -8.74 -6.84
C THR A 178 -6.31 -9.76 -5.76
N ILE A 179 -7.59 -9.93 -5.43
CA ILE A 179 -8.05 -10.98 -4.50
C ILE A 179 -7.61 -12.37 -4.96
N ASN A 180 -7.74 -12.67 -6.25
CA ASN A 180 -7.33 -13.94 -6.83
C ASN A 180 -5.82 -14.18 -6.64
N ARG A 181 -4.98 -13.21 -7.00
CA ARG A 181 -3.51 -13.30 -6.86
C ARG A 181 -3.10 -13.50 -5.40
N TYR A 182 -3.53 -12.61 -4.50
CA TYR A 182 -3.14 -12.64 -3.08
C TYR A 182 -3.66 -13.88 -2.35
N SER A 183 -4.90 -14.31 -2.62
CA SER A 183 -5.42 -15.55 -2.01
C SER A 183 -4.61 -16.78 -2.40
N GLY A 184 -4.04 -16.81 -3.61
CA GLY A 184 -3.14 -17.87 -4.07
C GLY A 184 -1.80 -17.88 -3.33
N LEU A 185 -1.16 -16.71 -3.21
CA LEU A 185 0.10 -16.56 -2.46
C LEU A 185 -0.06 -16.96 -1.00
N MET A 186 -1.13 -16.50 -0.33
CA MET A 186 -1.40 -16.87 1.06
C MET A 186 -1.70 -18.37 1.23
N ALA A 187 -2.38 -18.99 0.26
CA ALA A 187 -2.65 -20.42 0.30
C ALA A 187 -1.37 -21.23 0.16
N GLN A 188 -0.45 -20.83 -0.75
CA GLN A 188 0.87 -21.43 -0.87
C GLN A 188 1.69 -21.29 0.42
N GLU A 189 1.69 -20.11 1.04
CA GLU A 189 2.39 -19.87 2.30
C GLU A 189 1.85 -20.76 3.43
N TRP A 190 0.52 -20.92 3.51
CA TRP A 190 -0.12 -21.80 4.48
C TRP A 190 0.25 -23.26 4.27
N ASP A 191 0.32 -23.69 3.02
CA ASP A 191 0.72 -25.06 2.69
C ASP A 191 2.19 -25.31 3.01
N ASN A 192 3.08 -24.37 2.69
CA ASN A 192 4.50 -24.42 3.08
C ASN A 192 4.69 -24.49 4.60
N LYS A 193 3.81 -23.83 5.37
CA LYS A 193 3.78 -23.90 6.84
C LYS A 193 3.07 -25.14 7.40
N GLY A 194 2.68 -26.08 6.54
CA GLY A 194 2.02 -27.33 6.95
C GLY A 194 0.64 -27.13 7.57
N LYS A 195 -0.05 -26.01 7.31
CA LYS A 195 -1.38 -25.81 7.88
C LYS A 195 -2.36 -26.88 7.40
N SER A 196 -3.15 -27.40 8.33
CA SER A 196 -4.27 -28.29 8.02
C SER A 196 -5.45 -27.54 7.41
N TYR A 197 -6.09 -28.18 6.43
CA TYR A 197 -7.36 -27.72 5.88
C TYR A 197 -8.52 -28.02 6.84
N SER A 198 -9.59 -27.23 6.77
CA SER A 198 -10.81 -27.45 7.55
C SER A 198 -12.05 -26.93 6.80
N SER A 199 -12.97 -27.84 6.46
CA SER A 199 -14.24 -27.51 5.80
C SER A 199 -15.15 -26.61 6.65
N ILE A 200 -15.12 -26.76 7.97
CA ILE A 200 -15.84 -25.87 8.88
C ILE A 200 -15.30 -24.44 8.76
N LYS A 201 -13.96 -24.27 8.72
CA LYS A 201 -13.34 -22.95 8.57
C LYS A 201 -13.54 -22.34 7.19
N LEU A 202 -13.65 -23.15 6.14
CA LEU A 202 -14.00 -22.71 4.78
C LEU A 202 -15.33 -21.94 4.75
N VAL A 203 -16.32 -22.37 5.53
CA VAL A 203 -17.66 -21.73 5.57
C VAL A 203 -17.75 -20.65 6.66
N THR A 204 -17.28 -20.95 7.87
CA THR A 204 -17.48 -20.05 9.03
C THR A 204 -16.60 -18.80 8.98
N LYS A 205 -15.36 -18.87 8.46
CA LYS A 205 -14.44 -17.72 8.43
C LYS A 205 -14.89 -16.61 7.47
N PRO A 206 -15.36 -16.90 6.24
CA PRO A 206 -15.94 -15.86 5.36
C PRO A 206 -17.13 -15.14 6.00
N ILE A 207 -18.09 -15.87 6.59
CA ILE A 207 -19.25 -15.29 7.28
C ILE A 207 -18.80 -14.35 8.40
N GLY A 208 -17.90 -14.81 9.27
CA GLY A 208 -17.32 -13.97 10.31
C GLY A 208 -16.63 -12.73 9.75
N LYS A 209 -15.94 -12.85 8.60
CA LYS A 209 -15.27 -11.71 7.96
C LYS A 209 -16.27 -10.68 7.42
N PHE A 210 -17.37 -11.12 6.84
CA PHE A 210 -18.45 -10.23 6.41
C PHE A 210 -19.02 -9.47 7.60
N ILE A 211 -19.36 -10.17 8.69
CA ILE A 211 -19.93 -9.55 9.90
C ILE A 211 -18.96 -8.52 10.49
N GLU A 212 -17.67 -8.89 10.61
CA GLU A 212 -16.61 -8.00 11.08
C GLU A 212 -16.52 -6.73 10.22
N LYS A 213 -16.48 -6.88 8.89
CA LYS A 213 -16.27 -5.76 7.97
C LYS A 213 -17.51 -4.88 7.85
N PHE A 214 -18.68 -5.47 7.66
CA PHE A 214 -19.90 -4.73 7.38
C PHE A 214 -20.49 -4.11 8.64
N PHE A 215 -20.67 -4.89 9.72
CA PHE A 215 -21.34 -4.42 10.93
C PHE A 215 -20.35 -3.89 11.97
N VAL A 216 -19.39 -4.70 12.42
CA VAL A 216 -18.49 -4.32 13.53
C VAL A 216 -17.62 -3.13 13.17
N LYS A 217 -17.06 -3.13 11.95
CA LYS A 217 -16.22 -2.05 11.42
C LYS A 217 -17.02 -0.97 10.68
N GLY A 218 -18.34 -0.98 10.79
CA GLY A 218 -19.22 0.06 10.26
C GLY A 218 -19.23 0.20 8.74
N GLY A 219 -18.85 -0.83 7.98
CA GLY A 219 -18.88 -0.80 6.51
C GLY A 219 -20.24 -0.37 5.94
N TYR A 220 -21.35 -0.67 6.62
CA TYR A 220 -22.69 -0.19 6.22
C TYR A 220 -22.80 1.33 6.08
N LYS A 221 -21.96 2.11 6.79
CA LYS A 221 -21.93 3.58 6.72
C LYS A 221 -21.39 4.10 5.37
N ASP A 222 -20.69 3.27 4.61
CA ASP A 222 -20.26 3.57 3.24
C ASP A 222 -21.29 3.15 2.17
N GLY A 223 -22.48 2.68 2.58
CA GLY A 223 -23.56 2.31 1.67
C GLY A 223 -23.23 1.10 0.80
N VAL A 224 -23.60 1.16 -0.48
CA VAL A 224 -23.37 0.07 -1.45
C VAL A 224 -21.88 -0.25 -1.60
N PRO A 225 -20.95 0.72 -1.75
CA PRO A 225 -19.51 0.43 -1.73
C PRO A 225 -19.05 -0.35 -0.49
N GLY A 226 -19.57 0.00 0.69
CA GLY A 226 -19.26 -0.72 1.93
C GLY A 226 -19.75 -2.17 1.93
N LEU A 227 -20.92 -2.43 1.36
CA LEU A 227 -21.45 -3.78 1.17
C LEU A 227 -20.57 -4.59 0.21
N ILE A 228 -20.24 -4.02 -0.95
CA ILE A 228 -19.39 -4.66 -1.97
C ILE A 228 -18.03 -5.02 -1.36
N ILE A 229 -17.39 -4.10 -0.63
CA ILE A 229 -16.10 -4.32 0.04
C ILE A 229 -16.19 -5.43 1.09
N ALA A 230 -17.29 -5.50 1.86
CA ALA A 230 -17.48 -6.55 2.86
C ALA A 230 -17.66 -7.93 2.22
N ILE A 231 -18.41 -8.03 1.11
CA ILE A 231 -18.57 -9.27 0.34
C ILE A 231 -17.24 -9.68 -0.29
N ALA A 232 -16.53 -8.75 -0.94
CA ALA A 232 -15.21 -9.01 -1.53
C ALA A 232 -14.20 -9.48 -0.47
N SER A 233 -14.21 -8.89 0.73
CA SER A 233 -13.38 -9.31 1.86
C SER A 233 -13.72 -10.73 2.34
N SER A 234 -15.01 -11.07 2.39
CA SER A 234 -15.48 -12.41 2.72
C SER A 234 -15.04 -13.43 1.66
N PHE A 235 -15.23 -13.08 0.38
CA PHE A 235 -14.84 -13.90 -0.75
C PHE A 235 -13.32 -14.14 -0.80
N ALA A 236 -12.50 -13.14 -0.48
CA ALA A 236 -11.05 -13.32 -0.38
C ALA A 236 -10.66 -14.35 0.69
N VAL A 237 -11.33 -14.33 1.85
CA VAL A 237 -11.12 -15.34 2.90
C VAL A 237 -11.56 -16.71 2.43
N PHE A 238 -12.71 -16.81 1.75
CA PHE A 238 -13.21 -18.05 1.18
C PHE A 238 -12.21 -18.63 0.18
N LEU A 239 -11.79 -17.85 -0.82
CA LEU A 239 -10.85 -18.27 -1.87
C LEU A 239 -9.54 -18.79 -1.31
N ARG A 240 -9.00 -18.16 -0.24
CA ARG A 240 -7.79 -18.65 0.41
C ARG A 240 -7.96 -20.07 0.97
N PHE A 241 -9.10 -20.37 1.61
CA PHE A 241 -9.37 -21.73 2.10
C PHE A 241 -9.66 -22.70 0.96
N ALA A 242 -10.40 -22.28 -0.07
CA ALA A 242 -10.71 -23.10 -1.24
C ALA A 242 -9.43 -23.50 -1.99
N LYS A 243 -8.49 -22.57 -2.19
CA LYS A 243 -7.19 -22.84 -2.81
C LYS A 243 -6.27 -23.71 -1.95
N LEU A 244 -6.32 -23.58 -0.62
CA LEU A 244 -5.61 -24.53 0.25
C LEU A 244 -6.18 -25.93 0.13
N TRP A 245 -7.52 -26.06 0.03
CA TRP A 245 -8.17 -27.35 -0.22
C TRP A 245 -7.74 -27.95 -1.56
N GLU A 246 -7.84 -27.14 -2.63
CA GLU A 246 -7.46 -27.50 -3.99
C GLU A 246 -6.04 -28.09 -4.01
N ARG A 247 -5.08 -27.39 -3.41
CA ARG A 247 -3.67 -27.83 -3.33
C ARG A 247 -3.46 -29.16 -2.60
N LYS A 248 -4.26 -29.43 -1.58
CA LYS A 248 -4.14 -30.67 -0.78
C LYS A 248 -4.84 -31.88 -1.39
N HIS A 249 -5.81 -31.66 -2.28
CA HIS A 249 -6.69 -32.73 -2.80
C HIS A 249 -6.56 -32.93 -4.31
N MET A 250 -6.17 -31.91 -5.06
CA MET A 250 -5.90 -32.05 -6.48
C MET A 250 -4.45 -32.47 -6.69
N LYS A 251 -4.25 -33.66 -7.26
CA LYS A 251 -2.93 -34.10 -7.73
C LYS A 251 -2.60 -33.36 -9.03
N ALA A 252 -1.33 -33.02 -9.24
CA ALA A 252 -0.88 -32.37 -10.47
C ALA A 252 -1.16 -33.24 -11.71
N ASP A 253 -1.14 -34.57 -11.54
CA ASP A 253 -1.31 -35.57 -12.61
C ASP A 253 -2.69 -36.25 -12.55
N ASP A 254 -3.78 -35.48 -12.46
CA ASP A 254 -5.13 -36.02 -12.54
C ASP A 254 -5.46 -36.42 -14.01
N PRO A 255 -5.64 -37.72 -14.32
CA PRO A 255 -5.87 -38.19 -15.68
C PRO A 255 -7.21 -37.73 -16.28
N VAL A 256 -8.11 -37.15 -15.47
CA VAL A 256 -9.44 -36.65 -15.90
C VAL A 256 -9.41 -35.15 -16.21
N ARG A 257 -8.24 -34.48 -16.24
CA ARG A 257 -8.11 -33.08 -16.67
C ARG A 257 -7.79 -32.99 -18.19
N PRO A 258 -8.79 -32.91 -19.09
CA PRO A 258 -8.56 -32.34 -20.42
C PRO A 258 -8.33 -30.82 -20.27
N LYS A 259 -7.45 -30.28 -21.12
CA LYS A 259 -7.01 -28.87 -21.12
C LYS A 259 -8.16 -27.87 -21.15
#